data_AF-A0A8S3QLX9-F1
#
_entry.id   AF-A0A8S3QLX9-F1
#
_cell.length_a   1.000
_cell.length_b   1.000
_cell.length_c   1.000
_cell.angle_alpha   90.00
_cell.angle_beta   90.00
_cell.angle_gamma   90.00
#
_symmetry.space_group_name_H-M   'P 1'
#
loop_
_entity.id
_entity.type
_entity.pdbx_description
1 polymer ?
#
loop_
_entity_poly.entity_id
_entity_poly.type
_entity_poly.pdbx_seq_one_letter_code
_entity_poly.pdbx_strand_id
1 'polypeptide(L)'
;MADELVNKSYQLRGVFSNFSATVSSDDAAFFRKTSEDIRKMGQQLKETSKQIKDNASKQQKVDSEKYKKDRKEMAALKKENFSLKRKVAELESENDIFFDDSLLSSQESYKPSTKATVASPEPETTGTVVVESPEPEAVVASPEPLKPDN
;
A
#
# COMPACT_ATOMS: atom_id res chain seq x y z
N MET A 1 -18.26 -21.50 -4.46
CA MET A 1 -17.31 -22.09 -3.49
C MET A 1 -17.91 -22.24 -2.09
N ALA A 2 -18.33 -21.17 -1.40
CA ALA A 2 -18.93 -21.29 -0.06
C ALA A 2 -20.29 -22.01 -0.04
N ASP A 3 -21.17 -21.72 -0.99
CA ASP A 3 -22.46 -22.41 -1.15
C ASP A 3 -22.30 -23.89 -1.49
N GLU A 4 -21.30 -24.21 -2.31
CA GLU A 4 -20.98 -25.58 -2.68
C GLU A 4 -20.51 -26.40 -1.47
N LEU A 5 -19.72 -25.78 -0.59
CA LEU A 5 -19.23 -26.41 0.64
C LEU A 5 -20.37 -26.68 1.64
N VAL A 6 -21.27 -25.71 1.80
CA VAL A 6 -22.49 -25.88 2.62
C VAL A 6 -23.42 -26.93 2.01
N ASN A 7 -23.56 -26.97 0.69
CA ASN A 7 -24.37 -27.98 0.01
C ASN A 7 -23.78 -29.39 0.18
N LYS A 8 -22.45 -29.53 0.06
CA LYS A 8 -21.75 -30.80 0.30
C LYS A 8 -21.93 -31.30 1.73
N SER A 9 -21.95 -30.42 2.74
CA SER A 9 -22.19 -30.87 4.12
C SER A 9 -23.63 -31.37 4.34
N TYR A 10 -24.62 -30.79 3.67
CA TYR A 10 -25.99 -31.31 3.70
C TYR A 10 -26.11 -32.66 2.99
N GLN A 11 -25.45 -32.83 1.85
CA GLN A 11 -25.41 -34.10 1.13
C GLN A 11 -24.74 -35.21 1.95
N LEU A 12 -23.59 -34.91 2.57
CA LEU A 12 -22.89 -35.84 3.46
C LEU A 12 -23.77 -36.26 4.64
N ARG A 13 -24.49 -35.32 5.25
CA ARG A 13 -25.43 -35.61 6.34
C ARG A 13 -26.60 -36.49 5.88
N GLY A 14 -27.12 -36.26 4.67
CA GLY A 14 -28.21 -37.04 4.08
C GLY A 14 -27.79 -38.48 3.73
N VAL A 15 -26.60 -38.65 3.14
CA VAL A 15 -26.03 -39.98 2.85
C VAL A 15 -25.79 -40.76 4.14
N PHE A 16 -25.28 -40.08 5.18
CA PHE A 16 -25.04 -40.70 6.48
C PHE A 16 -26.34 -41.16 7.17
N SER A 17 -27.41 -40.38 7.08
CA SER A 17 -28.72 -40.74 7.64
C SER A 17 -29.28 -42.05 7.04
N ASN A 18 -28.88 -42.41 5.83
CA ASN A 18 -29.31 -43.65 5.17
C ASN A 18 -28.40 -44.85 5.48
N PHE A 19 -27.18 -44.61 5.97
CA PHE A 19 -26.16 -45.62 6.26
C PHE A 19 -26.00 -45.95 7.75
N SER A 20 -26.63 -45.19 8.66
CA SER A 20 -26.40 -45.32 10.10
C SER A 20 -26.81 -46.66 10.71
N ALA A 21 -27.43 -47.56 9.94
CA ALA A 21 -27.72 -48.93 10.37
C ALA A 21 -26.51 -49.88 10.26
N THR A 22 -25.46 -49.53 9.51
CA THR A 22 -24.30 -50.41 9.23
C THR A 22 -22.94 -49.80 9.59
N VAL A 23 -22.91 -48.57 10.12
CA VAL A 23 -21.69 -47.82 10.42
C VAL A 23 -21.41 -47.82 11.93
N SER A 24 -20.14 -47.97 12.33
CA SER A 24 -19.75 -47.95 13.73
C SER A 24 -20.12 -46.61 14.40
N SER A 25 -20.36 -46.62 15.71
CA SER A 25 -20.70 -45.42 16.49
C SER A 25 -19.62 -44.33 16.38
N ASP A 26 -18.35 -44.71 16.28
CA ASP A 26 -17.23 -43.78 16.24
C ASP A 26 -17.11 -43.10 14.86
N ASP A 27 -17.30 -43.86 13.79
CA ASP A 27 -17.36 -43.31 12.43
C ASP A 27 -18.52 -42.33 12.28
N ALA A 28 -19.67 -42.65 12.89
CA ALA A 28 -20.85 -41.78 12.91
C ALA A 28 -20.59 -40.42 13.57
N ALA A 29 -19.91 -40.44 14.72
CA ALA A 29 -19.52 -39.24 15.43
C ALA A 29 -18.51 -38.40 14.64
N PHE A 30 -17.52 -39.05 14.00
CA PHE A 30 -16.54 -38.40 13.15
C PHE A 30 -17.22 -37.70 11.96
N PHE A 31 -18.08 -38.38 11.21
CA PHE A 31 -18.80 -37.80 10.06
C PHE A 31 -19.70 -36.64 10.45
N ARG A 32 -20.41 -36.74 11.58
CA ARG A 32 -21.24 -35.63 12.07
C ARG A 32 -20.38 -34.42 12.39
N LYS A 33 -19.27 -34.61 13.10
CA LYS A 33 -18.32 -33.54 13.45
C LYS A 33 -17.74 -32.90 12.19
N THR A 34 -17.24 -33.70 11.25
CA THR A 34 -16.71 -33.20 9.97
C THR A 34 -17.76 -32.41 9.19
N SER A 35 -19.01 -32.88 9.14
CA SER A 35 -20.09 -32.16 8.46
C SER A 35 -20.41 -30.81 9.11
N GLU A 36 -20.38 -30.74 10.44
CA GLU A 36 -20.55 -29.51 11.19
C GLU A 36 -19.40 -28.54 10.98
N ASP A 37 -18.15 -29.03 10.97
CA ASP A 37 -16.97 -28.21 10.73
C ASP A 37 -16.95 -27.65 9.30
N ILE A 38 -17.31 -28.47 8.30
CA ILE A 38 -17.49 -28.02 6.90
C ILE A 38 -18.55 -26.94 6.81
N ARG A 39 -19.68 -27.09 7.53
CA ARG A 39 -20.74 -26.07 7.56
C ARG A 39 -20.26 -24.77 8.20
N LYS A 40 -19.54 -24.83 9.33
CA LYS A 40 -18.99 -23.65 10.01
C LYS A 40 -18.00 -22.91 9.11
N MET A 41 -17.07 -23.63 8.49
CA MET A 41 -16.12 -23.05 7.54
C MET A 41 -16.82 -22.40 6.34
N GLY A 42 -17.86 -23.06 5.79
CA GLY A 42 -18.66 -22.50 4.71
C GLY A 42 -19.37 -21.20 5.10
N GLN A 43 -19.87 -21.10 6.33
CA GLN A 43 -20.48 -19.88 6.85
C GLN A 43 -19.46 -18.76 7.08
N GLN A 44 -18.29 -19.08 7.66
CA GLN A 44 -17.20 -18.12 7.82
C GLN A 44 -16.74 -17.56 6.48
N LEU A 45 -16.59 -18.42 5.46
CA LEU A 45 -16.19 -18.00 4.12
C LEU A 45 -17.21 -17.03 3.49
N LYS A 46 -18.51 -17.26 3.70
CA LYS A 46 -19.56 -16.33 3.25
C LYS A 46 -19.46 -14.98 3.94
N GLU A 47 -19.29 -14.98 5.26
CA GLU A 47 -19.20 -13.75 6.05
C GLU A 47 -17.96 -12.93 5.67
N THR A 48 -16.79 -13.57 5.56
CA THR A 48 -15.57 -12.91 5.09
C THR A 48 -15.73 -12.38 3.67
N SER A 49 -16.34 -13.15 2.76
CA SER A 49 -16.59 -12.67 1.39
C SER A 49 -17.52 -11.45 1.34
N LYS A 50 -18.54 -11.42 2.20
CA LYS A 50 -19.42 -10.27 2.35
C LYS A 50 -18.66 -9.04 2.87
N GLN A 51 -17.87 -9.21 3.93
CA GLN A 51 -17.05 -8.12 4.49
C GLN A 51 -16.06 -7.55 3.47
N ILE A 52 -15.43 -8.40 2.66
CA ILE A 52 -14.54 -7.96 1.58
C ILE A 52 -15.30 -7.09 0.57
N LYS A 53 -16.48 -7.52 0.12
CA LYS A 53 -17.30 -6.75 -0.84
C LYS A 53 -17.76 -5.41 -0.26
N ASP A 54 -18.19 -5.41 1.00
CA ASP A 54 -18.64 -4.20 1.69
C ASP A 54 -17.49 -3.21 1.87
N ASN A 55 -16.30 -3.69 2.25
CA ASN A 55 -15.11 -2.85 2.39
C ASN A 55 -14.62 -2.32 1.05
N ALA A 56 -14.60 -3.14 0.00
CA ALA A 56 -14.25 -2.68 -1.35
C ALA A 56 -15.19 -1.57 -1.84
N SER A 57 -16.50 -1.72 -1.59
CA SER A 57 -17.50 -0.71 -1.96
C SER A 57 -17.34 0.59 -1.17
N LYS A 58 -16.99 0.52 0.12
CA LYS A 58 -16.69 1.70 0.94
C LYS A 58 -15.42 2.40 0.45
N GLN A 59 -14.36 1.64 0.19
CA GLN A 59 -13.09 2.18 -0.31
C GLN A 59 -13.28 2.90 -1.64
N GLN A 60 -13.99 2.29 -2.59
CA GLN A 60 -14.29 2.91 -3.89
C GLN A 60 -15.03 4.25 -3.74
N LYS A 61 -15.96 4.36 -2.80
CA LYS A 61 -16.66 5.64 -2.53
C LYS A 61 -15.74 6.69 -1.95
N VAL A 62 -14.89 6.32 -0.99
CA VAL A 62 -13.90 7.22 -0.39
C VAL A 62 -12.91 7.73 -1.44
N ASP A 63 -12.39 6.83 -2.28
CA ASP A 63 -11.44 7.19 -3.34
C ASP A 63 -12.09 8.13 -4.37
N SER A 64 -13.35 7.89 -4.73
CA SER A 64 -14.12 8.78 -5.60
C SER A 64 -14.29 10.19 -5.01
N GLU A 65 -14.64 10.31 -3.73
CA GLU A 65 -14.79 11.62 -3.08
C GLU A 65 -13.45 12.34 -2.91
N LYS A 66 -12.39 11.60 -2.57
CA LYS A 66 -11.03 12.15 -2.52
C LYS A 66 -10.61 12.68 -3.89
N TYR A 67 -10.80 11.91 -4.96
CA TYR A 67 -10.50 12.35 -6.32
C TYR A 67 -11.25 13.63 -6.70
N LYS A 68 -12.54 13.75 -6.36
CA LYS A 68 -13.32 14.98 -6.59
C LYS A 68 -12.76 16.18 -5.82
N LYS A 69 -12.33 15.97 -4.57
CA LYS A 69 -11.70 17.02 -3.74
C LYS A 69 -10.38 17.47 -4.36
N ASP A 70 -9.49 16.53 -4.66
CA ASP A 70 -8.17 16.80 -5.25
C ASP A 70 -8.32 17.54 -6.60
N ARG A 71 -9.31 17.17 -7.41
CA ARG A 71 -9.61 17.87 -8.67
C ARG A 71 -10.06 19.32 -8.47
N LYS A 72 -10.87 19.60 -7.44
CA LYS A 72 -11.30 20.97 -7.10
C LYS A 72 -10.13 21.80 -6.60
N GLU A 73 -9.28 21.23 -5.76
CA GLU A 73 -8.08 21.88 -5.25
C GLU A 73 -7.09 22.21 -6.38
N MET A 74 -6.85 21.27 -7.29
CA MET A 74 -6.04 21.52 -8.49
C MET A 74 -6.61 22.63 -9.37
N ALA A 75 -7.93 22.73 -9.49
CA ALA A 75 -8.55 23.83 -10.24
C ALA A 75 -8.38 25.19 -9.53
N ALA A 76 -8.47 25.22 -8.20
CA ALA A 76 -8.22 26.43 -7.40
C ALA A 76 -6.76 26.88 -7.51
N LEU A 77 -5.80 25.95 -7.36
CA LEU A 77 -4.37 26.23 -7.50
C LEU A 77 -4.02 26.73 -8.90
N LYS A 78 -4.61 26.16 -9.96
CA LYS A 78 -4.43 26.67 -11.33
C LYS A 78 -4.93 28.11 -11.50
N LYS A 79 -6.08 28.43 -10.91
CA LYS A 79 -6.65 29.78 -10.97
C LYS A 79 -5.77 30.78 -10.20
N GLU A 80 -5.29 30.39 -9.02
CA GLU A 80 -4.39 31.21 -8.22
C GLU A 80 -3.05 31.42 -8.95
N ASN A 81 -2.46 30.37 -9.51
CA ASN A 81 -1.23 30.45 -10.30
C ASN A 81 -1.40 31.40 -11.49
N PHE A 82 -2.52 31.32 -12.22
CA PHE A 82 -2.81 32.25 -13.31
C PHE A 82 -2.94 33.71 -12.81
N SER A 83 -3.63 33.91 -11.68
CA SER A 83 -3.75 35.24 -11.08
C SER A 83 -2.39 35.79 -10.63
N LEU A 84 -1.52 34.96 -10.09
CA LEU A 84 -0.18 35.36 -9.67
C LEU A 84 0.70 35.70 -10.88
N LYS A 85 0.68 34.86 -11.93
CA LYS A 85 1.39 35.15 -13.19
C LYS A 85 0.96 36.49 -13.80
N ARG A 86 -0.35 36.78 -13.76
CA ARG A 86 -0.85 38.08 -14.22
C ARG A 86 -0.30 39.24 -13.38
N LYS A 87 -0.32 39.11 -12.04
CA LYS A 87 0.24 40.13 -11.15
C LYS A 87 1.74 40.33 -11.35
N VAL A 88 2.49 39.25 -11.60
CA VAL A 88 3.92 39.34 -11.93
C VAL A 88 4.10 40.13 -13.23
N ALA A 89 3.38 39.79 -14.29
CA ALA A 89 3.46 40.53 -15.56
C ALA A 89 3.07 42.01 -15.42
N GLU A 90 2.06 42.33 -14.60
CA GLU A 90 1.67 43.71 -14.27
C GLU A 90 2.85 44.44 -13.57
N LEU A 91 3.45 43.84 -12.54
CA LEU A 91 4.60 44.41 -11.82
C LEU A 91 5.86 44.54 -12.67
N GLU A 92 6.13 43.57 -13.55
CA GLU A 92 7.22 43.61 -14.52
C GLU A 92 7.05 44.80 -15.47
N SER A 93 5.83 45.01 -15.97
CA SER A 93 5.51 46.14 -16.85
C SER A 93 5.56 47.50 -16.16
N GLU A 94 5.16 47.57 -14.88
CA GLU A 94 5.19 48.81 -14.09
C GLU A 94 6.62 49.23 -13.70
N ASN A 95 7.53 48.26 -13.52
CA ASN A 95 8.89 48.52 -13.07
C ASN A 95 9.95 48.40 -14.18
N ASP A 96 9.55 48.02 -15.40
CA ASP A 96 10.45 47.75 -16.54
C ASP A 96 11.51 46.67 -16.22
N ILE A 97 11.12 45.68 -15.41
CA ILE A 97 11.95 44.54 -14.97
C ILE A 97 11.36 43.28 -15.60
N PHE A 98 12.19 42.45 -16.24
CA PHE A 98 11.78 41.13 -16.74
C PHE A 98 12.43 40.03 -15.89
N PHE A 99 11.62 39.15 -15.32
CA PHE A 99 12.10 37.92 -14.69
C PHE A 99 12.18 36.81 -15.77
N ASP A 100 13.34 36.16 -15.85
CA ASP A 100 13.51 35.01 -16.72
C ASP A 100 12.81 33.79 -16.10
N ASP A 101 11.79 33.25 -16.78
CA ASP A 101 11.07 32.03 -16.39
C ASP A 101 12.01 30.83 -16.20
N SER A 102 13.23 30.88 -16.78
CA SER A 102 14.29 29.88 -16.60
C SER A 102 14.89 29.83 -15.17
N LEU A 103 14.70 30.88 -14.36
CA LEU A 103 15.14 30.91 -12.96
C LEU A 103 14.21 30.14 -12.02
N LEU A 104 12.91 30.05 -12.35
CA LEU A 104 11.91 29.34 -11.54
C LEU A 104 11.97 27.82 -11.75
N SER A 105 12.36 27.35 -12.94
CA SER A 105 12.58 25.93 -13.22
C SER A 105 13.86 25.37 -12.59
N SER A 106 14.77 26.24 -12.14
CA SER A 106 16.07 25.85 -11.60
C SER A 106 16.08 25.69 -10.07
N GLN A 107 14.96 25.97 -9.38
CA GLN A 107 14.88 25.91 -7.92
C GLN A 107 14.53 24.52 -7.35
N GLU A 108 14.75 23.43 -8.09
CA GLU A 108 14.57 22.07 -7.58
C GLU A 108 15.85 21.47 -6.94
N SER A 109 16.91 22.26 -6.74
CA SER A 109 18.19 21.78 -6.20
C SER A 109 18.80 22.61 -5.06
N TYR A 110 18.02 23.25 -4.21
CA TYR A 110 18.58 23.74 -2.93
C TYR A 110 18.45 22.65 -1.86
N LYS A 111 19.45 21.76 -1.78
CA LYS A 111 19.71 20.99 -0.57
C LYS A 111 20.29 21.96 0.47
N PRO A 112 19.68 22.18 1.64
CA PRO A 112 20.30 22.98 2.68
C PRO A 112 21.54 22.23 3.18
N SER A 113 22.73 22.72 2.82
CA SER A 113 23.99 22.26 3.38
C SER A 113 24.10 22.78 4.81
N THR A 114 23.62 21.99 5.78
CA THR A 114 23.91 22.24 7.19
C THR A 114 25.40 22.00 7.43
N LYS A 115 26.19 23.07 7.43
CA LYS A 115 27.42 23.21 8.22
C LYS A 115 27.91 24.66 8.15
N ALA A 116 27.27 25.52 8.96
CA ALA A 116 27.98 26.63 9.56
C ALA A 116 28.55 26.13 10.90
N THR A 117 29.83 25.78 10.92
CA THR A 117 30.58 25.66 12.18
C THR A 117 31.58 26.80 12.18
N VAL A 118 31.21 27.88 12.87
CA VAL A 118 32.11 28.95 13.29
C VAL A 118 33.19 28.34 14.18
N ALA A 119 34.44 28.77 13.97
CA ALA A 119 35.62 28.19 14.57
C ALA A 119 35.85 28.56 16.04
N SER A 120 36.47 27.61 16.77
CA SER A 120 37.49 27.76 17.84
C SER A 120 37.04 27.93 19.31
N PRO A 121 37.85 27.54 20.33
CA PRO A 121 38.99 26.59 20.38
C PRO A 121 38.84 25.48 21.47
N GLU A 122 39.79 24.53 21.47
CA GLU A 122 39.94 23.37 22.39
C GLU A 122 40.06 23.73 23.90
N PRO A 123 39.90 22.74 24.81
CA PRO A 123 41.07 21.96 25.24
C PRO A 123 40.84 20.44 25.48
N GLU A 124 41.89 19.67 25.15
CA GLU A 124 42.42 18.42 25.72
C GLU A 124 41.54 17.48 26.58
N THR A 125 41.50 16.18 26.25
CA THR A 125 42.19 15.08 26.98
C THR A 125 41.67 13.68 26.59
N THR A 126 42.62 12.80 26.25
CA THR A 126 42.70 11.33 26.41
C THR A 126 41.44 10.45 26.37
N GLY A 127 41.45 9.45 25.48
CA GLY A 127 40.61 8.25 25.63
C GLY A 127 40.59 7.33 24.41
N THR A 128 41.58 6.46 24.28
CA THR A 128 41.62 5.37 23.29
C THR A 128 40.50 4.36 23.56
N VAL A 129 39.60 4.13 22.59
CA VAL A 129 38.81 2.90 22.51
C VAL A 129 38.73 2.46 21.05
N VAL A 130 39.39 1.34 20.77
CA VAL A 130 39.31 0.56 19.53
C VAL A 130 38.01 -0.22 19.56
N VAL A 131 37.14 -0.10 18.55
CA VAL A 131 36.19 -1.18 18.15
C VAL A 131 35.91 -1.10 16.64
N GLU A 132 36.61 -1.98 15.91
CA GLU A 132 36.09 -2.91 14.89
C GLU A 132 35.15 -2.38 13.78
N SER A 133 35.68 -2.29 12.56
CA SER A 133 34.89 -2.27 11.32
C SER A 133 34.59 -3.71 10.85
N PRO A 134 33.42 -3.94 10.24
CA PRO A 134 33.33 -4.89 9.14
C PRO A 134 33.00 -4.21 7.80
N GLU A 135 33.66 -4.74 6.77
CA GLU A 135 33.68 -4.34 5.36
C GLU A 135 32.30 -4.41 4.66
N PRO A 136 32.12 -3.71 3.51
CA PRO A 136 30.96 -3.90 2.65
C PRO A 136 31.15 -5.08 1.67
N GLU A 137 30.30 -6.11 1.77
CA GLU A 137 30.26 -7.19 0.78
C GLU A 137 29.59 -6.76 -0.54
N ALA A 138 30.13 -7.35 -1.59
CA ALA A 138 30.02 -6.96 -2.98
C ALA A 138 28.70 -7.36 -3.66
N VAL A 139 28.44 -6.57 -4.70
CA VAL A 139 27.49 -6.77 -5.80
C VAL A 139 27.53 -8.21 -6.35
N VAL A 140 26.37 -8.86 -6.44
CA VAL A 140 26.17 -10.02 -7.32
C VAL A 140 25.01 -9.74 -8.27
N ALA A 141 25.34 -9.76 -9.56
CA ALA A 141 24.46 -9.52 -10.69
C ALA A 141 23.36 -10.59 -10.83
N SER A 142 22.14 -10.18 -11.17
CA SER A 142 21.07 -11.07 -11.62
C SER A 142 21.25 -11.43 -13.10
N PRO A 143 21.09 -12.70 -13.51
CA PRO A 143 21.11 -13.08 -14.93
C PRO A 143 19.77 -12.82 -15.64
N GLU A 144 19.83 -12.43 -16.91
CA GLU A 144 18.70 -12.21 -17.83
C GLU A 144 17.87 -13.49 -18.10
N PRO A 145 16.55 -13.36 -18.39
CA PRO A 145 15.72 -14.48 -18.78
C PRO A 145 15.82 -14.81 -20.29
N LEU A 146 16.04 -16.09 -20.59
CA LEU A 146 16.01 -16.67 -21.93
C LEU A 146 14.60 -16.58 -22.54
N LYS A 147 14.52 -16.20 -23.83
CA LYS A 147 13.30 -16.30 -24.65
C LYS A 147 13.02 -17.76 -25.03
N PRO A 148 11.75 -18.16 -25.19
CA PRO A 148 11.41 -19.48 -25.69
C PRO A 148 11.56 -19.52 -27.22
N ASP A 149 12.25 -20.56 -27.72
CA ASP A 149 12.23 -20.88 -29.15
C ASP A 149 11.00 -21.74 -29.49
N ASN A 150 10.45 -21.47 -30.68
CA ASN A 150 9.39 -22.20 -31.37
C ASN A 150 9.80 -23.64 -31.72
#